data_AF-A0A8J4W6H7-F1
#
_entry.id   AF-A0A8J4W6H7-F1
#
_cell.length_a   1.000
_cell.length_b   1.000
_cell.length_c   1.000
_cell.angle_alpha   90.00
_cell.angle_beta   90.00
_cell.angle_gamma   90.00
#
_symmetry.space_group_name_H-M   'P 1'
#
loop_
_entity.id
_entity.type
_entity.pdbx_description
1 polymer ?
#
loop_
_entity_poly.entity_id
_entity_poly.type
_entity_poly.pdbx_seq_one_letter_code
_entity_poly.pdbx_strand_id
1 'polypeptide(L)'
;MDGAEREVATLLEQLQGLTSNAEQIELFRRVQEIVQHRDPSGPERRVLRGALPLLGQIIQLRNAALVTLILQLVAQEAISASSTVTTTSAKALDVAATLLAELYEVCHTVLLLSHSTEKNVVLALQLALSSLHSTFQVALRAETVENIVDTEPRRAWDATMRCLEAASGIVGIAPEATGDDSNRSAMVWLSAWKFVESGVMLLSTAQDSSVYRDPARSNIQPNTWSLDRLSSGTQSILPKTKLEEFGVVLLKGIVAATTYDPHFTKIDSTFDRSGNTRN
;
A
#
# COMPACT_ATOMS: atom_id res chain seq x y z
N MET A 1 -31.17 9.54 -7.75
CA MET A 1 -29.83 9.44 -7.13
C MET A 1 -28.75 9.18 -8.18
N ASP A 2 -29.08 8.53 -9.30
CA ASP A 2 -28.17 8.16 -10.40
C ASP A 2 -27.55 9.33 -11.20
N GLY A 3 -27.97 10.58 -10.96
CA GLY A 3 -27.49 11.74 -11.71
C GLY A 3 -26.01 12.01 -11.48
N ALA A 4 -25.55 11.97 -10.22
CA ALA A 4 -24.15 12.23 -9.87
C ALA A 4 -23.22 11.08 -10.32
N GLU A 5 -23.64 9.82 -10.15
CA GLU A 5 -22.91 8.64 -10.64
C GLU A 5 -22.73 8.70 -12.17
N ARG A 6 -23.80 9.00 -12.91
CA ARG A 6 -23.75 9.13 -14.37
C ARG A 6 -22.93 10.35 -14.82
N GLU A 7 -23.04 11.48 -14.13
CA GLU A 7 -22.22 12.67 -14.40
C GLU A 7 -20.74 12.34 -14.24
N VAL A 8 -20.35 11.71 -13.12
CA VAL A 8 -18.94 11.31 -12.87
C VAL A 8 -18.46 10.31 -13.92
N ALA A 9 -19.24 9.28 -14.24
CA ALA A 9 -18.87 8.31 -15.28
C ALA A 9 -18.64 9.01 -16.64
N THR A 10 -19.54 9.91 -17.03
CA THR A 10 -19.43 10.67 -18.29
C THR A 10 -18.18 11.57 -18.29
N LEU A 11 -17.88 12.25 -17.18
CA LEU A 11 -16.69 13.08 -17.05
C LEU A 11 -15.40 12.26 -17.15
N LEU A 12 -15.37 11.07 -16.53
CA LEU A 12 -14.23 10.16 -16.59
C LEU A 12 -14.03 9.56 -17.98
N GLU A 13 -15.11 9.22 -18.69
CA GLU A 13 -15.05 8.78 -20.09
C GLU A 13 -14.54 9.89 -21.02
N GLN A 14 -15.05 11.12 -20.85
CA GLN A 14 -14.57 12.29 -21.60
C GLN A 14 -13.08 12.55 -21.33
N LEU A 15 -12.65 12.39 -20.08
CA LEU A 15 -11.25 12.58 -19.69
C LEU A 15 -10.30 11.69 -20.50
N GLN A 16 -10.67 10.42 -20.72
CA GLN A 16 -9.85 9.47 -21.49
C GLN A 16 -9.64 9.91 -22.95
N GLY A 17 -10.60 10.64 -23.53
CA GLY A 17 -10.53 11.16 -24.90
C GLY A 17 -9.73 12.45 -25.06
N LEU A 18 -9.39 13.13 -23.96
CA LEU A 18 -8.65 14.39 -24.00
C LEU A 18 -7.16 14.17 -24.24
N THR A 19 -6.55 15.03 -25.06
CA THR A 19 -5.10 15.01 -25.33
C THR A 19 -4.32 16.04 -24.51
N SER A 20 -5.01 17.04 -23.93
CA SER A 20 -4.38 18.09 -23.14
C SER A 20 -4.32 17.70 -21.66
N ASN A 21 -3.10 17.65 -21.11
CA ASN A 21 -2.89 17.33 -19.69
C ASN A 21 -3.61 18.33 -18.76
N ALA A 22 -3.68 19.61 -19.14
CA ALA A 22 -4.33 20.64 -18.35
C ALA A 22 -5.87 20.45 -18.32
N GLU A 23 -6.47 20.10 -19.45
CA GLU A 23 -7.91 19.84 -19.54
C GLU A 23 -8.29 18.56 -18.79
N GLN A 24 -7.46 17.51 -18.88
CA GLN A 24 -7.64 16.28 -18.10
C GLN A 24 -7.64 16.57 -16.59
N ILE A 25 -6.72 17.41 -16.12
CA ILE A 25 -6.63 17.81 -14.70
C ILE A 25 -7.88 18.59 -14.30
N GLU A 26 -8.32 19.55 -15.11
CA GLU A 26 -9.48 20.38 -14.78
C GLU A 26 -10.77 19.56 -14.75
N LEU A 27 -10.95 18.64 -15.70
CA LEU A 27 -12.08 17.73 -15.72
C LEU A 27 -12.06 16.79 -14.51
N PHE A 28 -10.87 16.33 -14.10
CA PHE A 28 -10.73 15.51 -12.89
C PHE A 28 -11.04 16.29 -11.61
N ARG A 29 -10.65 17.56 -11.51
CA ARG A 29 -11.04 18.41 -10.36
C ARG A 29 -12.55 18.52 -10.22
N ARG A 30 -13.28 18.58 -11.34
CA ARG A 30 -14.74 18.54 -11.30
C ARG A 30 -15.27 17.20 -10.79
N VAL A 31 -14.63 16.08 -11.14
CA VAL A 31 -14.97 14.78 -10.55
C VAL A 31 -14.70 14.78 -9.03
N GLN A 32 -13.57 15.32 -8.58
CA GLN A 32 -13.24 15.45 -7.16
C GLN A 32 -14.31 16.26 -6.41
N GLU A 33 -14.72 17.40 -6.97
CA GLU A 33 -15.77 18.26 -6.42
C GLU A 33 -17.08 17.50 -6.21
N ILE A 34 -17.50 16.72 -7.21
CA ILE A 34 -18.74 15.94 -7.12
C ILE A 34 -18.62 14.86 -6.05
N VAL A 35 -17.53 14.09 -6.07
CA VAL A 35 -17.31 12.98 -5.12
C VAL A 35 -17.18 13.47 -3.68
N GLN A 36 -16.49 14.58 -3.44
CA GLN A 36 -16.17 15.04 -2.08
C GLN A 36 -17.26 15.92 -1.47
N HIS A 37 -17.96 16.71 -2.29
CA HIS A 37 -18.88 17.75 -1.79
C HIS A 37 -20.33 17.57 -2.22
N ARG A 38 -20.60 16.86 -3.32
CA ARG A 38 -21.94 16.71 -3.88
C ARG A 38 -22.44 15.27 -3.93
N ASP A 39 -21.72 14.32 -3.32
CA ASP A 39 -22.13 12.92 -3.26
C ASP A 39 -23.37 12.77 -2.35
N PRO A 40 -24.55 12.44 -2.91
CA PRO A 40 -25.78 12.30 -2.14
C PRO A 40 -25.79 11.06 -1.24
N SER A 41 -24.85 10.13 -1.43
CA SER A 41 -24.75 8.87 -0.66
C SER A 41 -23.97 9.03 0.65
N GLY A 42 -23.29 10.16 0.86
CA GLY A 42 -22.59 10.47 2.10
C GLY A 42 -21.56 9.39 2.47
N PRO A 43 -21.68 8.72 3.64
CA PRO A 43 -20.74 7.68 4.08
C PRO A 43 -20.69 6.42 3.20
N GLU A 44 -21.71 6.15 2.38
CA GLU A 44 -21.72 4.97 1.50
C GLU A 44 -20.80 5.12 0.28
N ARG A 45 -20.39 6.36 -0.03
CA ARG A 45 -19.46 6.70 -1.11
C ARG A 45 -19.82 6.07 -2.45
N ARG A 46 -21.11 5.92 -2.76
CA ARG A 46 -21.60 5.21 -3.95
C ARG A 46 -21.10 5.82 -5.25
N VAL A 47 -21.05 7.15 -5.34
CA VAL A 47 -20.54 7.85 -6.52
C VAL A 47 -19.08 7.47 -6.78
N LEU A 48 -18.25 7.53 -5.74
CA LEU A 48 -16.85 7.13 -5.85
C LEU A 48 -16.70 5.64 -6.16
N ARG A 49 -17.43 4.77 -5.45
CA ARG A 49 -17.37 3.31 -5.63
C ARG A 49 -17.73 2.90 -7.06
N GLY A 50 -18.72 3.56 -7.68
CA GLY A 50 -19.04 3.36 -9.09
C GLY A 50 -17.96 3.85 -10.05
N ALA A 51 -17.18 4.86 -9.65
CA ALA A 51 -16.10 5.43 -10.45
C ALA A 51 -14.76 4.65 -10.38
N LEU A 52 -14.54 3.85 -9.33
CA LEU A 52 -13.25 3.14 -9.10
C LEU A 52 -12.72 2.39 -10.33
N PRO A 53 -13.53 1.57 -11.05
CA PRO A 53 -13.02 0.84 -12.22
C PRO A 53 -12.49 1.76 -13.33
N LEU A 54 -13.05 2.95 -13.48
CA LEU A 54 -12.59 3.95 -14.46
C LEU A 54 -11.33 4.66 -14.00
N LEU A 55 -11.16 4.90 -12.68
CA LEU A 55 -9.92 5.46 -12.12
C LEU A 55 -8.72 4.56 -12.40
N GLY A 56 -8.89 3.24 -12.25
CA GLY A 56 -7.86 2.25 -12.59
C GLY A 56 -7.50 2.20 -14.09
N GLN A 57 -8.38 2.65 -14.98
CA GLN A 57 -8.06 2.81 -16.40
C GLN A 57 -7.32 4.13 -16.65
N ILE A 58 -7.80 5.21 -16.04
CA ILE A 58 -7.26 6.57 -16.23
C ILE A 58 -5.83 6.70 -15.72
N ILE A 59 -5.44 5.93 -14.70
CA ILE A 59 -4.07 5.95 -14.18
C ILE A 59 -3.02 5.50 -15.20
N GLN A 60 -3.43 4.80 -16.26
CA GLN A 60 -2.56 4.37 -17.35
C GLN A 60 -2.26 5.51 -18.35
N LEU A 61 -2.92 6.66 -18.22
CA LEU A 61 -2.63 7.84 -19.03
C LEU A 61 -1.30 8.46 -18.62
N ARG A 62 -0.56 9.00 -19.59
CA ARG A 62 0.75 9.64 -19.40
C ARG A 62 0.65 11.08 -18.84
N ASN A 63 -0.13 11.26 -17.79
CA ASN A 63 -0.29 12.54 -17.11
C ASN A 63 0.04 12.40 -15.63
N ALA A 64 1.30 12.70 -15.27
CA ALA A 64 1.80 12.48 -13.92
C ALA A 64 1.01 13.25 -12.84
N ALA A 65 0.58 14.48 -13.13
CA ALA A 65 -0.17 15.30 -12.18
C ALA A 65 -1.59 14.75 -11.95
N LEU A 66 -2.21 14.19 -12.98
CA LEU A 66 -3.49 13.50 -12.85
C LEU A 66 -3.37 12.25 -11.97
N VAL A 67 -2.33 11.44 -12.18
CA VAL A 67 -2.05 10.26 -11.35
C VAL A 67 -1.86 10.66 -9.89
N THR A 68 -1.16 11.75 -9.61
CA THR A 68 -1.04 12.32 -8.24
C THR A 68 -2.41 12.62 -7.63
N LEU A 69 -3.30 13.28 -8.38
CA LEU A 69 -4.64 13.65 -7.90
C LEU A 69 -5.52 12.41 -7.63
N ILE A 70 -5.42 11.37 -8.47
CA ILE A 70 -6.13 10.10 -8.28
C ILE A 70 -5.65 9.40 -7.02
N LEU A 71 -4.34 9.24 -6.86
CA LEU A 71 -3.73 8.63 -5.66
C LEU A 71 -4.19 9.35 -4.38
N GLN A 72 -4.16 10.68 -4.38
CA GLN A 72 -4.57 11.49 -3.23
C GLN A 72 -6.07 11.37 -2.94
N LEU A 73 -6.93 11.41 -3.96
CA LEU A 73 -8.38 11.27 -3.79
C LEU A 73 -8.72 9.91 -3.17
N VAL A 74 -8.22 8.82 -3.76
CA VAL A 74 -8.54 7.47 -3.31
C VAL A 74 -7.99 7.23 -1.89
N ALA A 75 -6.77 7.69 -1.60
CA ALA A 75 -6.20 7.57 -0.26
C ALA A 75 -6.98 8.36 0.79
N GLN A 76 -7.35 9.62 0.50
CA GLN A 76 -8.11 10.46 1.42
C GLN A 76 -9.46 9.81 1.78
N GLU A 77 -10.14 9.24 0.78
CA GLU A 77 -11.44 8.59 0.98
C GLU A 77 -11.30 7.23 1.67
N ALA A 78 -10.26 6.45 1.36
CA ALA A 78 -9.97 5.20 2.06
C ALA A 78 -9.61 5.42 3.55
N ILE A 79 -8.81 6.45 3.86
CA ILE A 79 -8.48 6.84 5.24
C ILE A 79 -9.74 7.30 5.97
N SER A 80 -10.56 8.14 5.32
CA SER A 80 -11.81 8.63 5.91
C SER A 80 -12.76 7.46 6.23
N ALA A 81 -12.97 6.55 5.27
CA ALA A 81 -13.83 5.39 5.47
C ALA A 81 -13.30 4.45 6.56
N SER A 82 -12.02 4.09 6.53
CA SER A 82 -11.42 3.18 7.52
C SER A 82 -11.44 3.74 8.94
N SER A 83 -11.30 5.07 9.12
CA SER A 83 -11.37 5.73 10.43
C SER A 83 -12.75 5.63 11.09
N THR A 84 -13.81 5.48 10.29
CA THR A 84 -15.20 5.41 10.76
C THR A 84 -15.70 3.99 10.99
N VAL A 85 -14.89 2.97 10.67
CA VAL A 85 -15.27 1.58 10.92
C VAL A 85 -15.37 1.40 12.44
N THR A 86 -16.59 1.23 12.93
CA THR A 86 -16.89 0.76 14.29
C THR A 86 -17.19 -0.74 14.24
N THR A 87 -17.20 -1.40 15.39
CA THR A 87 -17.30 -2.87 15.52
C THR A 87 -18.62 -3.49 15.03
N THR A 88 -19.60 -2.72 14.54
CA THR A 88 -20.97 -3.22 14.33
C THR A 88 -21.57 -3.01 12.94
N SER A 89 -20.94 -2.25 12.02
CA SER A 89 -21.52 -1.97 10.70
C SER A 89 -20.81 -2.71 9.57
N ALA A 90 -21.42 -3.82 9.11
CA ALA A 90 -20.93 -4.59 7.95
C ALA A 90 -20.80 -3.72 6.68
N LYS A 91 -21.78 -2.85 6.42
CA LYS A 91 -21.75 -1.95 5.26
C LYS A 91 -20.57 -0.97 5.29
N ALA A 92 -20.26 -0.40 6.47
CA ALA A 92 -19.13 0.51 6.60
C ALA A 92 -17.80 -0.21 6.39
N LEU A 93 -17.70 -1.46 6.85
CA LEU A 93 -16.55 -2.31 6.61
C LEU A 93 -16.35 -2.59 5.12
N ASP A 94 -17.42 -2.95 4.40
CA ASP A 94 -17.37 -3.19 2.94
C ASP A 94 -16.95 -1.95 2.16
N VAL A 95 -17.45 -0.77 2.53
CA VAL A 95 -17.05 0.50 1.91
C VAL A 95 -15.56 0.77 2.15
N ALA A 96 -15.09 0.64 3.39
CA ALA A 96 -13.68 0.83 3.71
C ALA A 96 -12.79 -0.19 2.98
N ALA A 97 -13.18 -1.46 2.95
CA ALA A 97 -12.47 -2.51 2.23
C ALA A 97 -12.42 -2.24 0.71
N THR A 98 -13.53 -1.83 0.10
CA THR A 98 -13.60 -1.50 -1.33
C THR A 98 -12.62 -0.36 -1.67
N LEU A 99 -12.59 0.70 -0.86
CA LEU A 99 -11.73 1.86 -1.10
C LEU A 99 -10.25 1.56 -0.86
N LEU A 100 -9.94 0.75 0.17
CA LEU A 100 -8.57 0.28 0.41
C LEU A 100 -8.09 -0.66 -0.70
N ALA A 101 -8.97 -1.54 -1.21
CA ALA A 101 -8.66 -2.38 -2.36
C ALA A 101 -8.28 -1.52 -3.57
N GLU A 102 -9.08 -0.51 -3.90
CA GLU A 102 -8.77 0.38 -5.02
C GLU A 102 -7.47 1.16 -4.80
N LEU A 103 -7.22 1.66 -3.58
CA LEU A 103 -5.96 2.32 -3.27
C LEU A 103 -4.76 1.44 -3.62
N TYR A 104 -4.77 0.17 -3.20
CA TYR A 104 -3.68 -0.75 -3.52
C TYR A 104 -3.62 -1.13 -4.99
N GLU A 105 -4.73 -1.25 -5.70
CA GLU A 105 -4.74 -1.51 -7.15
C GLU A 105 -4.13 -0.34 -7.94
N VAL A 106 -4.49 0.88 -7.57
CA VAL A 106 -3.95 2.14 -8.11
C VAL A 106 -2.45 2.23 -7.81
N CYS A 107 -2.04 2.01 -6.55
CA CYS A 107 -0.63 1.98 -6.17
C CYS A 107 0.14 0.92 -6.96
N HIS A 108 -0.35 -0.33 -6.97
CA HIS A 108 0.27 -1.44 -7.70
C HIS A 108 0.43 -1.14 -9.19
N THR A 109 -0.58 -0.55 -9.83
CA THR A 109 -0.50 -0.13 -11.23
C THR A 109 0.62 0.90 -11.42
N VAL A 110 0.71 1.92 -10.56
CA VAL A 110 1.79 2.92 -10.61
C VAL A 110 3.18 2.28 -10.47
N LEU A 111 3.34 1.26 -9.63
CA LEU A 111 4.60 0.54 -9.47
C LEU A 111 5.02 -0.23 -10.73
N LEU A 112 4.05 -0.72 -11.52
CA LEU A 112 4.30 -1.51 -12.72
C LEU A 112 4.49 -0.69 -13.99
N LEU A 113 3.91 0.51 -14.06
CA LEU A 113 4.00 1.35 -15.25
C LEU A 113 5.41 1.92 -15.43
N SER A 114 6.03 1.59 -16.56
CA SER A 114 7.39 2.05 -16.90
C SER A 114 7.53 3.56 -17.09
N HIS A 115 6.40 4.27 -17.23
CA HIS A 115 6.35 5.71 -17.46
C HIS A 115 5.86 6.49 -16.23
N SER A 116 5.67 5.81 -15.09
CA SER A 116 5.44 6.48 -13.82
C SER A 116 6.66 7.33 -13.46
N THR A 117 6.43 8.52 -12.92
CA THR A 117 7.50 9.38 -12.42
C THR A 117 7.95 8.92 -11.04
N GLU A 118 9.19 9.27 -10.65
CA GLU A 118 9.69 9.05 -9.28
C GLU A 118 8.67 9.51 -8.23
N LYS A 119 8.16 10.74 -8.38
CA LYS A 119 7.22 11.35 -7.43
C LYS A 119 5.94 10.53 -7.25
N ASN A 120 5.39 10.00 -8.34
CA ASN A 120 4.18 9.18 -8.27
C ASN A 120 4.45 7.82 -7.63
N VAL A 121 5.59 7.20 -7.93
CA VAL A 121 5.98 5.92 -7.32
C VAL A 121 6.23 6.08 -5.83
N VAL A 122 6.98 7.11 -5.42
CA VAL A 122 7.21 7.43 -4.01
C VAL A 122 5.91 7.71 -3.28
N LEU A 123 5.01 8.50 -3.88
CA LEU A 123 3.69 8.77 -3.30
C LEU A 123 2.87 7.47 -3.15
N ALA A 124 2.82 6.62 -4.17
CA ALA A 124 2.10 5.35 -4.11
C ALA A 124 2.64 4.45 -2.98
N LEU A 125 3.96 4.34 -2.84
CA LEU A 125 4.59 3.57 -1.76
C LEU A 125 4.30 4.15 -0.37
N GLN A 126 4.31 5.48 -0.24
CA GLN A 126 3.97 6.15 1.02
C GLN A 126 2.51 5.94 1.41
N LEU A 127 1.58 6.01 0.46
CA LEU A 127 0.15 5.79 0.69
C LEU A 127 -0.16 4.32 1.00
N ALA A 128 0.51 3.39 0.30
CA ALA A 128 0.44 1.96 0.57
C ALA A 128 0.97 1.62 1.98
N LEU A 129 2.08 2.24 2.39
CA LEU A 129 2.66 2.07 3.73
C LEU A 129 1.74 2.65 4.82
N SER A 130 1.23 3.87 4.65
CA SER A 130 0.37 4.50 5.66
C SER A 130 -0.97 3.78 5.85
N SER A 131 -1.45 3.09 4.82
CA SER A 131 -2.73 2.37 4.84
C SER A 131 -2.61 0.89 5.25
N LEU A 132 -1.39 0.36 5.35
CA LEU A 132 -1.11 -1.07 5.60
C LEU A 132 -1.81 -1.58 6.87
N HIS A 133 -1.67 -0.80 7.95
CA HIS A 133 -2.24 -1.11 9.24
C HIS A 133 -3.77 -1.08 9.24
N SER A 134 -4.36 -0.02 8.68
CA SER A 134 -5.81 0.12 8.58
C SER A 134 -6.42 -1.01 7.76
N THR A 135 -5.71 -1.47 6.72
CA THR A 135 -6.15 -2.58 5.89
C THR A 135 -6.11 -3.91 6.62
N PHE A 136 -5.06 -4.16 7.40
CA PHE A 136 -5.00 -5.33 8.29
C PHE A 136 -6.14 -5.30 9.31
N GLN A 137 -6.44 -4.14 9.91
CA GLN A 137 -7.54 -4.00 10.86
C GLN A 137 -8.91 -4.25 10.22
N VAL A 138 -9.14 -3.78 9.00
CA VAL A 138 -10.37 -4.05 8.24
C VAL A 138 -10.52 -5.54 7.96
N ALA A 139 -9.46 -6.20 7.48
CA ALA A 139 -9.47 -7.64 7.24
C ALA A 139 -9.68 -8.44 8.54
N LEU A 140 -8.99 -8.08 9.61
CA LEU A 140 -9.13 -8.72 10.93
C LEU A 140 -10.54 -8.57 11.48
N ARG A 141 -11.18 -7.42 11.29
CA ARG A 141 -12.56 -7.20 11.71
C ARG A 141 -13.53 -8.05 10.91
N ALA A 142 -13.34 -8.18 9.60
CA ALA A 142 -14.18 -9.02 8.76
C ALA A 142 -14.21 -10.48 9.26
N GLU A 143 -13.07 -11.02 9.71
CA GLU A 143 -12.97 -12.36 10.32
C GLU A 143 -13.81 -12.52 11.60
N THR A 144 -14.20 -11.42 12.25
CA THR A 144 -14.93 -11.44 13.54
C THR A 144 -16.41 -11.14 13.41
N VAL A 145 -16.86 -10.58 12.28
CA VAL A 145 -18.26 -10.19 12.11
C VAL A 145 -19.04 -11.36 11.49
N GLU A 146 -20.04 -11.85 12.22
CA GLU A 146 -20.94 -12.89 11.72
C GLU A 146 -21.77 -12.39 10.52
N ASN A 147 -21.91 -13.25 9.49
CA ASN A 147 -22.71 -13.00 8.28
C ASN A 147 -22.17 -11.92 7.32
N ILE A 148 -20.89 -11.55 7.41
CA ILE A 148 -20.24 -10.77 6.34
C ILE A 148 -19.90 -11.67 5.15
N VAL A 149 -20.08 -11.13 3.95
CA VAL A 149 -19.54 -11.70 2.73
C VAL A 149 -18.09 -11.23 2.61
N ASP A 150 -17.14 -12.13 2.82
CA ASP A 150 -15.70 -11.82 2.89
C ASP A 150 -15.08 -11.30 1.57
N THR A 151 -15.88 -11.05 0.53
CA THR A 151 -15.39 -10.71 -0.81
C THR A 151 -14.58 -9.41 -0.84
N GLU A 152 -15.12 -8.29 -0.32
CA GLU A 152 -14.41 -7.01 -0.38
C GLU A 152 -13.21 -6.95 0.59
N PRO A 153 -13.31 -7.39 1.86
CA PRO A 153 -12.15 -7.45 2.75
C PRO A 153 -11.04 -8.36 2.24
N ARG A 154 -11.38 -9.50 1.63
CA ARG A 154 -10.40 -10.36 0.96
C ARG A 154 -9.76 -9.67 -0.22
N ARG A 155 -10.55 -9.04 -1.08
CA ARG A 155 -10.03 -8.29 -2.24
C ARG A 155 -9.05 -7.20 -1.80
N ALA A 156 -9.35 -6.47 -0.72
CA ALA A 156 -8.47 -5.45 -0.16
C ALA A 156 -7.14 -6.04 0.33
N TRP A 157 -7.21 -7.19 1.01
CA TRP A 157 -6.03 -7.88 1.48
C TRP A 157 -5.18 -8.44 0.32
N ASP A 158 -5.80 -9.09 -0.66
CA ASP A 158 -5.12 -9.62 -1.84
C ASP A 158 -4.44 -8.51 -2.67
N ALA A 159 -5.06 -7.32 -2.76
CA ALA A 159 -4.45 -6.14 -3.38
C ALA A 159 -3.23 -5.63 -2.59
N THR A 160 -3.32 -5.61 -1.25
CA THR A 160 -2.19 -5.29 -0.37
C THR A 160 -0.99 -6.22 -0.63
N MET A 161 -1.25 -7.53 -0.69
CA MET A 161 -0.21 -8.54 -0.88
C MET A 161 0.48 -8.41 -2.25
N ARG A 162 -0.29 -8.17 -3.32
CA ARG A 162 0.28 -7.88 -4.66
C ARG A 162 1.14 -6.62 -4.67
N CYS A 163 0.72 -5.57 -3.96
CA CYS A 163 1.49 -4.34 -3.86
C CYS A 163 2.81 -4.54 -3.08
N LEU A 164 2.80 -5.34 -2.01
CA LEU A 164 4.01 -5.74 -1.27
C LEU A 164 4.96 -6.56 -2.15
N GLU A 165 4.43 -7.49 -2.94
CA GLU A 165 5.21 -8.29 -3.89
C GLU A 165 5.89 -7.41 -4.95
N ALA A 166 5.14 -6.47 -5.56
CA ALA A 166 5.70 -5.51 -6.51
C ALA A 166 6.80 -4.63 -5.88
N ALA A 167 6.59 -4.15 -4.66
CA ALA A 167 7.60 -3.39 -3.93
C ALA A 167 8.85 -4.24 -3.59
N SER A 168 8.67 -5.52 -3.28
CA SER A 168 9.79 -6.45 -3.09
C SER A 168 10.60 -6.64 -4.37
N GLY A 169 9.93 -6.67 -5.53
CA GLY A 169 10.60 -6.66 -6.84
C GLY A 169 11.47 -5.43 -7.07
N ILE A 170 11.02 -4.24 -6.60
CA ILE A 170 11.82 -3.00 -6.63
C ILE A 170 13.04 -3.12 -5.71
N VAL A 171 12.87 -3.61 -4.49
CA VAL A 171 13.97 -3.79 -3.52
C VAL A 171 15.04 -4.74 -4.03
N GLY A 172 14.63 -5.81 -4.73
CA GLY A 172 15.53 -6.80 -5.31
C GLY A 172 16.43 -6.27 -6.43
N ILE A 173 16.23 -5.03 -6.88
CA ILE A 173 17.04 -4.42 -7.92
C ILE A 173 17.72 -3.15 -7.40
N ALA A 174 19.04 -3.08 -7.52
CA ALA A 174 19.80 -1.91 -7.10
C ALA A 174 19.32 -0.64 -7.84
N PRO A 175 19.29 0.52 -7.16
CA PRO A 175 18.87 1.77 -7.76
C PRO A 175 19.83 2.22 -8.86
N GLU A 176 19.31 2.91 -9.87
CA GLU A 176 20.11 3.48 -10.94
C GLU A 176 20.85 4.73 -10.44
N ALA A 177 22.17 4.79 -10.65
CA ALA A 177 23.01 5.91 -10.20
C ALA A 177 22.83 7.20 -11.02
N THR A 178 22.12 7.15 -12.14
CA THR A 178 21.98 8.25 -13.09
C THR A 178 20.52 8.49 -13.46
N GLY A 179 19.91 9.52 -12.89
CA GLY A 179 18.61 10.07 -13.33
C GLY A 179 17.73 10.57 -12.19
N ASP A 180 17.61 11.89 -12.05
CA ASP A 180 16.84 12.58 -11.01
C ASP A 180 15.30 12.39 -11.10
N ASP A 181 14.80 11.62 -12.08
CA ASP A 181 13.37 11.36 -12.30
C ASP A 181 13.07 9.89 -12.66
N SER A 182 14.04 8.97 -12.50
CA SER A 182 13.83 7.55 -12.78
C SER A 182 12.90 6.93 -11.75
N ASN A 183 11.95 6.09 -12.20
CA ASN A 183 11.16 5.24 -11.31
C ASN A 183 11.98 4.11 -10.64
N ARG A 184 13.31 4.14 -10.78
CA ARG A 184 14.29 3.23 -10.17
C ARG A 184 15.35 3.98 -9.37
N SER A 185 15.04 5.20 -8.94
CA SER A 185 15.94 6.01 -8.13
C SER A 185 16.15 5.43 -6.72
N ALA A 186 17.17 5.94 -6.03
CA ALA A 186 17.42 5.60 -4.63
C ALA A 186 16.21 5.94 -3.73
N MET A 187 15.47 7.00 -4.03
CA MET A 187 14.27 7.38 -3.26
C MET A 187 13.14 6.38 -3.43
N VAL A 188 12.92 5.88 -4.65
CA VAL A 188 11.95 4.80 -4.90
C VAL A 188 12.38 3.53 -4.16
N TRP A 189 13.65 3.16 -4.29
CA TRP A 189 14.19 1.95 -3.66
C TRP A 189 14.06 2.00 -2.13
N LEU A 190 14.44 3.11 -1.49
CA LEU A 190 14.30 3.31 -0.04
C LEU A 190 12.84 3.31 0.42
N SER A 191 11.94 3.91 -0.36
CA SER A 191 10.51 3.93 -0.06
C SER A 191 9.91 2.52 -0.15
N ALA A 192 10.31 1.74 -1.16
CA ALA A 192 9.90 0.35 -1.34
C ALA A 192 10.46 -0.52 -0.20
N TRP A 193 11.73 -0.34 0.15
CA TRP A 193 12.36 -1.00 1.29
C TRP A 193 11.56 -0.80 2.56
N LYS A 194 11.19 0.45 2.89
CA LYS A 194 10.45 0.75 4.11
C LYS A 194 9.06 0.11 4.12
N PHE A 195 8.40 0.06 2.96
CA PHE A 195 7.11 -0.59 2.84
C PHE A 195 7.22 -2.11 3.04
N VAL A 196 8.19 -2.76 2.39
CA VAL A 196 8.42 -4.21 2.53
C VAL A 196 8.86 -4.57 3.95
N GLU A 197 9.73 -3.79 4.58
CA GLU A 197 10.13 -3.96 5.98
C GLU A 197 8.90 -3.95 6.91
N SER A 198 8.01 -2.98 6.73
CA SER A 198 6.79 -2.88 7.52
C SER A 198 5.83 -4.05 7.25
N GLY A 199 5.77 -4.52 6.01
CA GLY A 199 5.05 -5.74 5.63
C GLY A 199 5.61 -6.98 6.33
N VAL A 200 6.93 -7.18 6.34
CA VAL A 200 7.58 -8.30 7.04
C VAL A 200 7.25 -8.28 8.53
N MET A 201 7.33 -7.11 9.17
CA MET A 201 6.97 -6.97 10.59
C MET A 201 5.51 -7.36 10.85
N LEU A 202 4.58 -6.89 10.01
CA LEU A 202 3.15 -7.20 10.14
C LEU A 202 2.87 -8.70 9.96
N LEU A 203 3.58 -9.34 9.02
CA LEU A 203 3.43 -10.75 8.66
C LEU A 203 4.28 -11.69 9.52
N SER A 204 4.84 -11.19 10.63
CA SER A 204 5.60 -11.99 11.59
C SER A 204 4.81 -12.17 12.88
N THR A 205 5.06 -13.26 13.60
CA THR A 205 4.56 -13.46 14.97
C THR A 205 5.54 -12.82 15.96
N ALA A 206 5.10 -11.80 16.71
CA ALA A 206 5.93 -11.20 17.75
C ALA A 206 6.05 -12.15 18.96
N GLN A 207 7.28 -12.48 19.34
CA GLN A 207 7.56 -13.23 20.57
C GLN A 207 7.67 -12.29 21.78
N ASP A 208 7.47 -12.80 23.00
CA ASP A 208 7.50 -12.01 24.25
C ASP A 208 8.85 -11.31 24.50
N SER A 209 9.94 -11.83 23.92
CA SER A 209 11.29 -11.25 23.96
C SER A 209 11.54 -10.19 22.88
N SER A 210 10.57 -9.91 22.00
CA SER A 210 10.72 -8.90 20.96
C SER A 210 10.82 -7.49 21.56
N VAL A 211 11.69 -6.65 20.99
CA VAL A 211 11.88 -5.24 21.40
C VAL A 211 10.56 -4.46 21.39
N TYR A 212 9.57 -4.92 20.62
CA TYR A 212 8.23 -4.33 20.50
C TYR A 212 7.31 -4.60 21.70
N ARG A 213 7.67 -5.50 22.63
CA ARG A 213 6.86 -5.87 23.80
C ARG A 213 7.56 -5.81 25.15
N ASP A 214 8.89 -5.68 25.20
CA ASP A 214 9.64 -5.57 26.45
C ASP A 214 9.36 -4.22 27.16
N PRO A 215 8.57 -4.19 28.26
CA PRO A 215 8.18 -2.97 28.96
C PRO A 215 9.36 -2.19 29.54
N ALA A 216 10.54 -2.81 29.65
CA ALA A 216 11.74 -2.19 30.19
C ALA A 216 12.56 -1.39 29.16
N ARG A 217 12.17 -1.41 27.87
CA ARG A 217 12.86 -0.67 26.78
C ARG A 217 12.05 0.55 26.35
N SER A 218 12.69 1.71 26.19
CA SER A 218 12.01 2.99 25.89
C SER A 218 11.32 3.07 24.51
N ASN A 219 11.49 2.07 23.64
CA ASN A 219 11.01 2.05 22.25
C ASN A 219 9.92 0.99 22.00
N ILE A 220 9.13 0.65 23.03
CA ILE A 220 7.98 -0.24 22.87
C ILE A 220 6.98 0.42 21.91
N GLN A 221 6.50 -0.35 20.93
CA GLN A 221 5.41 0.06 20.06
C GLN A 221 4.18 -0.77 20.43
N PRO A 222 3.44 -0.39 21.49
CA PRO A 222 2.36 -1.21 22.04
C PRO A 222 1.20 -1.43 21.06
N ASN A 223 1.11 -0.57 20.03
CA ASN A 223 0.10 -0.59 18.99
C ASN A 223 0.57 -1.25 17.68
N THR A 224 1.75 -1.88 17.66
CA THR A 224 2.21 -2.62 16.48
C THR A 224 1.34 -3.85 16.27
N TRP A 225 0.87 -4.02 15.03
CA TRP A 225 0.11 -5.21 14.64
C TRP A 225 1.07 -6.21 14.03
N SER A 226 0.80 -7.46 14.38
CA SER A 226 1.56 -8.64 14.01
C SER A 226 0.59 -9.82 14.03
N LEU A 227 0.98 -10.93 13.41
CA LEU A 227 0.09 -12.09 13.24
C LEU A 227 -0.31 -12.79 14.54
N ASP A 228 0.31 -12.46 15.67
CA ASP A 228 -0.10 -12.97 16.98
C ASP A 228 -1.43 -12.36 17.48
N ARG A 229 -1.90 -11.28 16.85
CA ARG A 229 -3.24 -10.71 17.10
C ARG A 229 -4.37 -11.55 16.48
N LEU A 230 -4.05 -12.50 15.60
CA LEU A 230 -5.03 -13.42 15.04
C LEU A 230 -5.44 -14.45 16.11
N SER A 231 -6.73 -14.72 16.21
CA SER A 231 -7.25 -15.76 17.09
C SER A 231 -6.78 -17.16 16.61
N SER A 232 -6.87 -18.17 17.48
CA SER A 232 -6.50 -19.56 17.13
C SER A 232 -7.51 -20.27 16.21
N GLY A 233 -8.51 -19.54 15.69
CA GLY A 233 -9.53 -20.06 14.78
C GLY A 233 -9.02 -20.25 13.34
N THR A 234 -9.87 -20.83 12.49
CA THR A 234 -9.59 -20.85 11.04
C THR A 234 -9.96 -19.50 10.46
N GLN A 235 -8.96 -18.73 10.01
CA GLN A 235 -9.17 -17.48 9.29
C GLN A 235 -9.45 -17.74 7.81
N SER A 236 -10.42 -17.04 7.26
CA SER A 236 -10.78 -17.14 5.85
C SER A 236 -9.92 -16.18 5.01
N ILE A 237 -9.78 -14.93 5.42
CA ILE A 237 -9.10 -13.82 4.75
C ILE A 237 -7.62 -13.76 5.13
N LEU A 238 -7.30 -13.97 6.40
CA LEU A 238 -5.96 -13.84 6.99
C LEU A 238 -5.38 -15.21 7.42
N PRO A 239 -5.14 -16.15 6.50
CA PRO A 239 -4.63 -17.48 6.83
C PRO A 239 -3.19 -17.40 7.36
N LYS A 240 -3.04 -17.43 8.69
CA LYS A 240 -1.78 -17.12 9.39
C LYS A 240 -0.55 -17.79 8.81
N THR A 241 -0.59 -19.10 8.55
CA THR A 241 0.56 -19.86 8.04
C THR A 241 1.04 -19.35 6.67
N LYS A 242 0.11 -19.09 5.75
CA LYS A 242 0.45 -18.52 4.42
C LYS A 242 1.04 -17.12 4.54
N LEU A 243 0.55 -16.33 5.49
CA LEU A 243 1.05 -14.99 5.75
C LEU A 243 2.49 -15.02 6.29
N GLU A 244 2.78 -15.92 7.22
CA GLU A 244 4.15 -16.13 7.74
C GLU A 244 5.11 -16.58 6.64
N GLU A 245 4.69 -17.54 5.80
CA GLU A 245 5.49 -18.00 4.65
C GLU A 245 5.82 -16.85 3.70
N PHE A 246 4.84 -16.02 3.36
CA PHE A 246 5.06 -14.85 2.52
C PHE A 246 5.96 -13.81 3.19
N GLY A 247 5.78 -13.55 4.49
CA GLY A 247 6.67 -12.67 5.27
C GLY A 247 8.13 -13.12 5.22
N VAL A 248 8.38 -14.44 5.29
CA VAL A 248 9.73 -15.02 5.14
C VAL A 248 10.29 -14.80 3.73
N VAL A 249 9.46 -14.92 2.68
CA VAL A 249 9.88 -14.64 1.30
C VAL A 249 10.31 -13.18 1.14
N LEU A 250 9.51 -12.23 1.64
CA LEU A 250 9.85 -10.80 1.61
C LEU A 250 11.16 -10.51 2.36
N LEU A 251 11.35 -11.10 3.55
CA LEU A 251 12.57 -10.95 4.34
C LEU A 251 13.81 -11.47 3.59
N LYS A 252 13.71 -12.62 2.93
CA LYS A 252 14.81 -13.16 2.11
C LYS A 252 15.17 -12.20 0.96
N GLY A 253 14.17 -11.57 0.34
CA GLY A 253 14.39 -10.55 -0.69
C GLY A 253 15.16 -9.33 -0.17
N ILE A 254 14.79 -8.81 0.99
CA ILE A 254 15.50 -7.73 1.69
C ILE A 254 16.98 -8.12 1.96
N VAL A 255 17.21 -9.30 2.55
CA VAL A 255 18.57 -9.77 2.89
C VAL A 255 19.44 -9.94 1.64
N ALA A 256 18.88 -10.47 0.55
CA ALA A 256 19.57 -10.62 -0.72
C ALA A 256 19.97 -9.26 -1.30
N ALA A 257 19.09 -8.26 -1.25
CA ALA A 257 19.38 -6.92 -1.73
C ALA A 257 20.53 -6.24 -0.95
N THR A 258 20.66 -6.48 0.36
CA THR A 258 21.80 -5.96 1.15
C THR A 258 23.13 -6.68 0.91
N THR A 259 23.11 -7.92 0.47
CA THR A 259 24.34 -8.72 0.27
C THR A 259 24.99 -8.48 -1.10
N TYR A 260 24.25 -7.89 -2.05
CA TYR A 260 24.74 -7.54 -3.39
C TYR A 260 25.38 -6.14 -3.48
N ASP A 261 25.58 -5.42 -2.38
CA ASP A 261 26.34 -4.17 -2.38
C ASP A 261 27.86 -4.46 -2.33
N PRO A 262 28.64 -4.25 -3.42
CA PRO A 262 30.09 -4.47 -3.43
C PRO A 262 30.85 -3.50 -2.51
N HIS A 263 30.19 -2.48 -1.95
CA HIS A 263 30.77 -1.58 -0.95
C HIS A 263 30.68 -2.11 0.48
N PHE A 264 29.78 -3.06 0.78
CA PHE A 264 29.64 -3.63 2.13
C PHE A 264 30.64 -4.77 2.41
N THR A 265 31.13 -5.46 1.38
CA THR A 265 32.13 -6.53 1.51
C THR A 265 33.55 -6.06 1.86
N LYS A 266 33.78 -4.76 2.09
CA LYS A 266 35.11 -4.20 2.40
C LYS A 266 35.42 -4.00 3.88
N ILE A 267 34.50 -4.32 4.80
CA ILE A 267 34.71 -4.08 6.24
C ILE A 267 35.39 -5.26 6.96
N ASP A 268 35.46 -6.45 6.35
CA ASP A 268 36.02 -7.66 7.01
C ASP A 268 37.47 -8.02 6.64
N SER A 269 38.20 -7.20 5.87
CA SER A 269 39.59 -7.51 5.50
C SER A 269 40.67 -6.69 6.22
N THR A 270 40.32 -5.89 7.24
CA THR A 270 41.29 -5.06 7.99
C THR A 270 41.38 -5.39 9.47
N PHE A 271 40.67 -6.40 9.97
CA PHE A 271 40.67 -6.78 11.39
C PHE A 271 41.26 -8.16 11.68
N ASP A 272 42.25 -8.60 10.90
CA ASP A 272 43.05 -9.77 11.28
C ASP A 272 44.50 -9.65 10.79
N ARG A 273 45.38 -9.19 11.70
CA ARG A 273 46.85 -9.43 11.79
C ARG A 273 47.59 -8.25 12.41
N SER A 274 47.45 -8.06 13.72
CA SER A 274 48.54 -7.50 14.52
C SER A 274 48.47 -8.06 15.94
N GLY A 275 48.91 -9.31 16.08
CA GLY A 275 48.90 -9.98 17.38
C GLY A 275 49.39 -11.41 17.34
N ASN A 276 50.63 -11.67 16.90
CA ASN A 276 51.47 -12.59 17.68
C ASN A 276 52.97 -12.51 17.32
N THR A 277 53.75 -12.53 18.39
CA THR A 277 55.21 -12.42 18.53
C THR A 277 56.00 -13.62 18.01
N ARG A 278 57.24 -13.38 17.54
CA ARG A 278 58.54 -14.01 17.90
C ARG A 278 59.49 -14.17 16.69
N ASN A 279 60.57 -13.39 16.69
CA ASN A 279 61.93 -13.84 17.03
C ASN A 279 62.74 -12.65 17.52
#